data_AF-A0A538CSX2-F1
#
_entry.id   AF-A0A538CSX2-F1
#
_cell.length_a   1.000
_cell.length_b   1.000
_cell.length_c   1.000
_cell.angle_alpha   90.00
_cell.angle_beta   90.00
_cell.angle_gamma   90.00
#
_symmetry.space_group_name_H-M   'P 1'
#
loop_
_entity.id
_entity.type
_entity.pdbx_description
1 polymer ?
#
loop_
_entity_poly.entity_id
_entity_poly.type
_entity_poly.pdbx_seq_one_letter_code
_entity_poly.pdbx_strand_id
1 'polypeptide(L)'
;MLTLLTLRCGHAGFVLLACGGGGRMNAISKLTVSAAAAQRVIDAGVDEARRMGIAASIAVVDESGILRAFHRMDGAALVTVSSSQDKAFTAVGFGIASHAWYPMIKDDPALLHGVPSAIERIVIFGGGVPITVD
;
A
#
# COMPACT_ATOMS: atom_id res chain seq x y z
N MET A 1 10.43 -25.38 -26.38
CA MET A 1 11.51 -25.99 -25.59
C MET A 1 11.52 -25.26 -24.24
N LEU A 2 10.79 -25.80 -23.26
CA LEU A 2 10.51 -25.17 -21.97
C LEU A 2 11.58 -25.67 -20.98
N THR A 3 12.45 -24.79 -20.50
CA THR A 3 13.45 -25.14 -19.50
C THR A 3 12.76 -25.31 -18.15
N LEU A 4 12.80 -26.54 -17.62
CA LEU A 4 12.22 -26.97 -16.36
C LEU A 4 13.18 -26.57 -15.21
N LEU A 5 12.84 -25.56 -14.43
CA LEU A 5 13.52 -25.30 -13.15
C LEU A 5 12.77 -26.07 -12.04
N THR A 6 13.27 -27.24 -11.70
CA THR A 6 12.79 -28.03 -10.57
C THR A 6 13.33 -27.47 -9.25
N LEU A 7 12.52 -26.69 -8.52
CA LEU A 7 12.73 -26.50 -7.08
C LEU A 7 12.00 -27.60 -6.31
N ARG A 8 12.77 -28.54 -5.75
CA ARG A 8 12.30 -29.55 -4.79
C ARG A 8 12.20 -28.92 -3.39
N CYS A 9 10.96 -28.59 -3.03
CA CYS A 9 10.20 -28.87 -1.79
C CYS A 9 10.87 -28.81 -0.39
N GLY A 10 10.16 -28.14 0.53
CA GLY A 10 10.27 -28.36 1.98
C GLY A 10 9.10 -27.73 2.75
N HIS A 11 8.07 -28.53 3.01
CA HIS A 11 6.92 -28.31 3.91
C HIS A 11 5.65 -27.61 3.37
N ALA A 12 4.59 -28.44 3.30
CA ALA A 12 3.15 -28.16 3.40
C ALA A 12 2.50 -27.12 2.47
N GLY A 13 1.72 -27.62 1.50
CA GLY A 13 0.56 -26.92 0.97
C GLY A 13 0.81 -25.94 -0.18
N PHE A 14 1.47 -26.36 -1.25
CA PHE A 14 1.52 -25.60 -2.51
C PHE A 14 0.59 -26.25 -3.54
N VAL A 15 -0.63 -25.73 -3.69
CA VAL A 15 -1.48 -26.06 -4.85
C VAL A 15 -0.87 -25.39 -6.06
N LEU A 16 -0.02 -26.12 -6.79
CA LEU A 16 0.44 -25.72 -8.10
C LEU A 16 -0.70 -26.02 -9.08
N LEU A 17 -1.55 -25.04 -9.36
CA LEU A 17 -2.51 -25.13 -10.46
C LEU A 17 -1.71 -25.02 -11.78
N ALA A 18 -1.25 -26.15 -12.29
CA ALA A 18 -0.75 -26.23 -13.65
C ALA A 18 -1.95 -26.21 -14.60
N CYS A 19 -2.34 -25.02 -15.08
CA CYS A 19 -3.28 -24.91 -16.20
C CYS A 19 -2.57 -25.35 -17.50
N GLY A 20 -2.59 -26.65 -17.76
CA GLY A 20 -2.39 -27.19 -19.10
C GLY A 20 -3.68 -27.05 -19.90
N GLY A 21 -3.79 -26.04 -20.76
CA GLY A 21 -4.92 -25.90 -21.66
C GLY A 21 -4.84 -24.64 -22.52
N GLY A 22 -4.75 -24.81 -23.83
CA GLY A 22 -4.74 -23.74 -24.84
C GLY A 22 -6.09 -23.03 -25.02
N GLY A 23 -6.73 -22.64 -23.92
CA GLY A 23 -7.83 -21.69 -23.90
C GLY A 23 -7.28 -20.27 -23.75
N ARG A 24 -7.83 -19.30 -24.48
CA ARG A 24 -7.49 -17.88 -24.29
C ARG A 24 -7.88 -17.48 -22.86
N MET A 25 -6.90 -17.36 -21.97
CA MET A 25 -7.09 -16.81 -20.63
C MET A 25 -7.64 -15.40 -20.76
N ASN A 26 -8.80 -15.13 -20.14
CA ASN A 26 -9.30 -13.78 -20.00
C ASN A 26 -8.48 -13.09 -18.90
N ALA A 27 -7.56 -12.22 -19.31
CA ALA A 27 -6.65 -11.51 -18.42
C ALA A 27 -6.78 -10.00 -18.62
N ILE A 28 -6.58 -9.25 -17.54
CA ILE A 28 -6.50 -7.79 -17.56
C ILE A 28 -5.10 -7.35 -17.13
N SER A 29 -4.61 -6.27 -17.71
CA SER A 29 -3.40 -5.59 -17.27
C SER A 29 -3.76 -4.47 -16.28
N LYS A 30 -2.92 -4.29 -15.26
CA LYS A 30 -2.99 -3.15 -14.33
C LYS A 30 -1.66 -2.42 -14.33
N LEU A 31 -1.71 -1.10 -14.25
CA LEU A 31 -0.53 -0.28 -14.00
C LEU A 31 -0.19 -0.32 -12.51
N THR A 32 1.10 -0.36 -12.21
CA THR A 32 1.64 -0.47 -10.85
C THR A 32 2.83 0.46 -10.67
N VAL A 33 3.03 0.96 -9.46
CA VAL A 33 4.23 1.74 -9.13
C VAL A 33 5.46 0.83 -9.21
N SER A 34 6.47 1.25 -9.97
CA SER A 34 7.74 0.53 -10.01
C SER A 34 8.54 0.73 -8.73
N ALA A 35 9.43 -0.20 -8.38
CA ALA A 35 10.30 -0.05 -7.20
C ALA A 35 11.16 1.22 -7.29
N ALA A 36 11.66 1.54 -8.49
CA ALA A 36 12.44 2.75 -8.73
C ALA A 36 11.59 4.03 -8.55
N ALA A 37 10.33 4.03 -8.97
CA ALA A 37 9.42 5.15 -8.74
C ALA A 37 9.08 5.29 -7.24
N ALA A 38 8.83 4.16 -6.56
CA ALA A 38 8.57 4.15 -5.13
C ALA A 38 9.75 4.72 -4.33
N GLN A 39 10.99 4.37 -4.68
CA GLN A 39 12.18 4.94 -4.04
C GLN A 39 12.29 6.46 -4.22
N ARG A 40 11.99 6.99 -5.42
CA ARG A 40 11.98 8.45 -5.64
C ARG A 40 10.95 9.17 -4.76
N VAL A 41 9.79 8.55 -4.53
CA VAL A 41 8.77 9.10 -3.61
C VAL A 41 9.28 9.09 -2.17
N ILE A 42 9.96 8.02 -1.74
CA ILE A 42 10.63 7.97 -0.43
C ILE A 42 11.62 9.13 -0.30
N ASP A 43 12.53 9.29 -1.27
CA ASP A 43 13.59 10.30 -1.20
C ASP A 43 13.00 11.72 -1.11
N ALA A 44 12.00 12.03 -1.94
CA ALA A 44 11.29 13.31 -1.89
C ALA A 44 10.57 13.54 -0.55
N GLY A 45 9.96 12.49 0.02
CA GLY A 45 9.31 12.58 1.33
C GLY A 45 10.30 12.79 2.47
N VAL A 46 11.49 12.18 2.40
CA VAL A 46 12.56 12.37 3.39
C VAL A 46 13.07 13.80 3.35
N ASP A 47 13.28 14.36 2.15
CA ASP A 47 13.75 15.73 1.99
C ASP A 47 12.72 16.75 2.50
N GLU A 48 11.43 16.51 2.26
CA GLU A 48 10.37 17.35 2.80
C GLU A 48 10.28 17.26 4.33
N ALA A 49 10.36 16.05 4.90
CA ALA A 49 10.38 15.87 6.34
C ALA A 49 11.56 16.59 7.00
N ARG A 50 12.76 16.53 6.39
CA ARG A 50 13.94 17.30 6.81
C ARG A 50 13.68 18.80 6.75
N ARG A 51 13.08 19.31 5.67
CA ARG A 51 12.74 20.74 5.52
C ARG A 51 11.76 21.21 6.60
N MET A 52 10.84 20.35 7.01
CA MET A 52 9.88 20.61 8.09
C MET A 52 10.48 20.44 9.49
N GLY A 53 11.70 19.92 9.63
CA GLY A 53 12.32 19.65 10.92
C GLY A 53 11.67 18.50 11.69
N ILE A 54 11.05 17.54 10.99
CA ILE A 54 10.38 16.38 11.59
C ILE A 54 11.06 15.07 11.17
N ALA A 55 10.93 14.04 12.02
CA ALA A 55 11.31 12.68 11.67
C ALA A 55 10.05 11.87 11.35
N ALA A 56 10.00 11.25 10.17
CA ALA A 56 8.83 10.56 9.65
C ALA A 56 9.11 9.10 9.25
N SER A 57 8.05 8.31 9.16
CA SER A 57 8.03 7.07 8.38
C SER A 57 7.23 7.30 7.10
N ILE A 58 7.80 6.88 5.97
CA ILE A 58 7.24 7.08 4.65
C ILE A 58 7.07 5.70 4.03
N ALA A 59 5.87 5.40 3.58
CA ALA A 59 5.50 4.11 2.99
C ALA A 59 4.90 4.35 1.61
N VAL A 60 5.31 3.52 0.65
CA VAL A 60 4.71 3.46 -0.68
C VAL A 60 4.21 2.04 -0.89
N VAL A 61 2.93 1.92 -1.25
CA VAL A 61 2.30 0.65 -1.62
C VAL A 61 2.01 0.64 -3.11
N ASP A 62 1.91 -0.57 -3.68
CA ASP A 62 1.44 -0.75 -5.04
C ASP A 62 -0.11 -0.74 -5.14
N GLU A 63 -0.64 -0.94 -6.35
CA GLU A 63 -2.09 -0.96 -6.63
C GLU A 63 -2.84 -2.10 -5.92
N SER A 64 -2.11 -3.08 -5.40
CA SER A 64 -2.64 -4.18 -4.59
C SER A 64 -2.59 -3.87 -3.09
N GLY A 65 -2.10 -2.70 -2.69
CA GLY A 65 -1.96 -2.31 -1.28
C GLY A 65 -0.78 -2.97 -0.57
N ILE A 66 0.15 -3.56 -1.33
CA ILE A 66 1.33 -4.24 -0.79
C ILE A 66 2.52 -3.28 -0.78
N LEU A 67 3.30 -3.34 0.31
CA LEU A 67 4.44 -2.46 0.52
C LEU A 67 5.48 -2.62 -0.59
N ARG A 68 5.78 -1.51 -1.27
CA ARG A 68 6.76 -1.45 -2.36
C ARG A 68 8.06 -0.77 -1.94
N ALA A 69 7.97 0.25 -1.10
CA ALA A 69 9.12 0.90 -0.47
C ALA A 69 8.74 1.46 0.90
N PHE A 70 9.70 1.48 1.81
CA PHE A 70 9.49 2.01 3.17
C PHE A 70 10.79 2.59 3.71
N HIS A 71 10.68 3.76 4.35
CA HIS A 71 11.79 4.37 5.05
C HIS A 71 11.32 4.96 6.37
N ARG A 72 12.03 4.63 7.45
CA ARG A 72 11.84 5.25 8.76
C ARG A 72 13.08 6.08 9.07
N MET A 73 12.89 7.39 9.16
CA MET A 73 13.96 8.30 9.53
C MET A 73 14.40 8.06 10.98
N ASP A 74 15.66 8.37 11.27
CA ASP A 74 16.16 8.38 12.64
C ASP A 74 15.35 9.38 13.48
N GLY A 75 15.01 8.97 14.70
CA GLY A 75 14.15 9.75 15.61
C GLY A 75 12.65 9.68 15.32
N ALA A 76 12.22 9.01 14.24
CA ALA A 76 10.78 8.82 13.98
C ALA A 76 10.15 7.88 15.01
N ALA A 77 9.00 8.28 15.56
CA ALA A 77 8.29 7.52 16.60
C ALA A 77 7.85 6.14 16.10
N LEU A 78 7.87 5.13 16.97
CA LEU A 78 7.54 3.74 16.59
C LEU A 78 6.14 3.60 15.95
N VAL A 79 5.18 4.42 16.38
CA VAL A 79 3.79 4.40 15.89
C VAL A 79 3.66 4.86 14.43
N THR A 80 4.64 5.59 13.89
CA THR A 80 4.58 6.05 12.49
C THR A 80 4.80 4.92 11.50
N VAL A 81 5.40 3.79 11.93
CA VAL A 81 5.67 2.63 11.09
C VAL A 81 4.38 2.04 10.53
N SER A 82 3.49 1.56 11.39
CA SER A 82 2.19 1.02 10.97
C SER A 82 1.30 2.14 10.41
N SER A 83 1.26 3.30 11.06
CA SER A 83 0.40 4.41 10.63
C SER A 83 0.67 4.86 9.19
N SER A 84 1.94 4.96 8.77
CA SER A 84 2.27 5.34 7.38
C SER A 84 1.85 4.27 6.37
N GLN A 85 2.06 2.99 6.68
CA GLN A 85 1.66 1.88 5.82
C GLN A 85 0.14 1.78 5.69
N ASP A 86 -0.59 1.97 6.79
CA ASP A 86 -2.06 1.89 6.83
C ASP A 86 -2.72 3.10 6.16
N LYS A 87 -2.10 4.29 6.24
CA LYS A 87 -2.51 5.45 5.45
C LYS A 87 -2.31 5.23 3.95
N ALA A 88 -1.18 4.63 3.54
CA ALA A 88 -0.94 4.29 2.15
C ALA A 88 -1.94 3.22 1.64
N PHE A 89 -2.22 2.20 2.46
CA PHE A 89 -3.25 1.20 2.20
C PHE A 89 -4.64 1.83 2.06
N THR A 90 -5.01 2.74 2.97
CA THR A 90 -6.29 3.47 2.89
C THR A 90 -6.37 4.27 1.59
N ALA A 91 -5.28 4.92 1.18
CA ALA A 91 -5.27 5.75 -0.01
C ALA A 91 -5.50 4.93 -1.29
N VAL A 92 -4.85 3.77 -1.40
CA VAL A 92 -5.02 2.90 -2.59
C VAL A 92 -6.34 2.13 -2.56
N GLY A 93 -6.80 1.70 -1.38
CA GLY A 93 -8.01 0.89 -1.24
C GLY A 93 -9.28 1.63 -1.65
N PHE A 94 -9.31 2.95 -1.47
CA PHE A 94 -10.48 3.79 -1.80
C PHE A 94 -10.24 4.81 -2.90
N GLY A 95 -8.99 4.93 -3.37
CA GLY A 95 -8.62 5.90 -4.41
C GLY A 95 -8.73 7.36 -3.95
N ILE A 96 -8.74 7.62 -2.64
CA ILE A 96 -8.87 8.97 -2.06
C ILE A 96 -7.81 9.18 -0.98
N ALA A 97 -7.44 10.43 -0.72
CA ALA A 97 -6.50 10.72 0.36
C ALA A 97 -7.09 10.35 1.74
N SER A 98 -6.24 9.87 2.66
CA SER A 98 -6.66 9.43 3.99
C SER A 98 -7.30 10.56 4.82
N HIS A 99 -6.93 11.83 4.56
CA HIS A 99 -7.55 12.99 5.22
C HIS A 99 -8.98 13.27 4.75
N ALA A 100 -9.39 12.78 3.59
CA ALA A 100 -10.72 13.01 3.04
C ALA A 100 -11.79 12.20 3.80
N TRP A 101 -11.39 11.13 4.48
CA TRP A 101 -12.29 10.23 5.20
C TRP A 101 -13.09 10.90 6.31
N TYR A 102 -12.42 11.51 7.29
CA TYR A 102 -13.11 12.10 8.43
C TYR A 102 -14.16 13.15 8.02
N PRO A 103 -13.86 14.14 7.14
CA PRO A 103 -14.87 15.09 6.66
C PRO A 103 -16.12 14.43 6.03
N MET A 104 -15.99 13.28 5.36
CA MET A 104 -17.12 12.59 4.73
C MET A 104 -18.04 11.89 5.73
N ILE A 105 -17.48 11.40 6.85
CA ILE A 105 -18.23 10.54 7.79
C ILE A 105 -18.55 11.22 9.12
N LYS A 106 -17.95 12.37 9.43
CA LYS A 106 -18.04 13.00 10.77
C LYS A 106 -19.46 13.34 11.22
N ASP A 107 -20.38 13.58 10.28
CA ASP A 107 -21.76 13.98 10.58
C ASP A 107 -22.73 12.78 10.59
N ASP A 108 -22.23 11.56 10.38
CA ASP A 108 -22.96 10.29 10.50
C ASP A 108 -22.33 9.43 11.60
N PRO A 109 -22.94 9.35 12.81
CA PRO A 109 -22.39 8.57 13.91
C PRO A 109 -22.22 7.08 13.60
N ALA A 110 -23.09 6.49 12.77
CA ALA A 110 -22.99 5.08 12.40
C ALA A 110 -21.74 4.85 11.55
N LEU A 111 -21.45 5.74 10.59
CA LEU A 111 -20.22 5.66 9.79
C LEU A 111 -18.98 6.07 10.57
N LEU A 112 -19.04 7.15 11.36
CA LEU A 112 -17.91 7.64 12.14
C LEU A 112 -17.36 6.59 13.10
N HIS A 113 -18.23 5.83 13.76
CA HIS A 113 -17.83 4.75 14.67
C HIS A 113 -17.70 3.39 13.98
N GLY A 114 -18.55 3.13 12.99
CA GLY A 114 -18.57 1.87 12.26
C GLY A 114 -17.36 1.67 11.35
N VAL A 115 -16.97 2.68 10.56
CA VAL A 115 -15.90 2.55 9.57
C VAL A 115 -14.54 2.18 10.22
N PRO A 116 -14.05 2.89 11.25
CA PRO A 116 -12.79 2.53 11.91
C PRO A 116 -12.81 1.16 12.60
N SER A 117 -14.00 0.65 12.93
CA SER A 117 -14.17 -0.63 13.62
C SER A 117 -14.37 -1.81 12.67
N ALA A 118 -14.95 -1.56 11.49
CA ALA A 118 -15.34 -2.58 10.53
C ALA A 118 -14.30 -2.82 9.43
N ILE A 119 -13.48 -1.81 9.10
CA ILE A 119 -12.48 -1.90 8.03
C ILE A 119 -11.10 -1.96 8.65
N GLU A 120 -10.46 -3.11 8.51
CA GLU A 120 -9.10 -3.30 9.02
C GLU A 120 -8.14 -2.29 8.36
N ARG A 121 -7.21 -1.74 9.17
CA ARG A 121 -6.15 -0.83 8.72
C ARG A 121 -6.63 0.50 8.12
N ILE A 122 -7.91 0.84 8.21
CA ILE A 122 -8.37 2.14 7.74
C ILE A 122 -7.85 3.26 8.62
N VAL A 123 -7.36 4.32 8.00
CA VAL A 123 -6.93 5.54 8.68
C VAL A 123 -7.73 6.72 8.16
N ILE A 124 -8.57 7.28 9.02
CA ILE A 124 -9.52 8.34 8.63
C ILE A 124 -8.95 9.76 8.76
N PHE A 125 -7.65 9.89 9.07
CA PHE A 125 -6.97 11.18 9.21
C PHE A 125 -5.72 11.27 8.31
N GLY A 126 -5.19 12.48 8.18
CA GLY A 126 -4.26 12.81 7.10
C GLY A 126 -2.89 12.13 7.12
N GLY A 127 -2.36 11.93 5.90
CA GLY A 127 -0.98 11.55 5.59
C GLY A 127 -0.83 10.63 4.37
N GLY A 128 -1.85 9.84 4.01
CA GLY A 128 -1.84 9.01 2.81
C GLY A 128 -2.47 9.71 1.62
N VAL A 129 -1.85 9.62 0.45
CA VAL A 129 -2.36 10.16 -0.82
C VAL A 129 -2.17 9.12 -1.94
N PRO A 130 -3.14 8.96 -2.86
CA PRO A 130 -3.00 8.04 -3.97
C PRO A 130 -1.97 8.55 -4.98
N ILE A 131 -1.19 7.63 -5.56
CA ILE A 131 -0.33 7.92 -6.71
C ILE A 131 -1.17 7.62 -7.96
N THR A 132 -1.40 8.63 -8.79
CA THR A 132 -2.16 8.52 -10.03
C THR A 132 -1.25 8.68 -11.24
N VAL A 133 -1.63 8.03 -12.35
CA VAL A 133 -1.03 8.22 -13.67
C VAL A 133 -2.14 8.73 -14.57
N ASP A 134 -1.88 9.82 -15.30
CA ASP A 134 -2.82 10.42 -16.26
C ASP A 134 -3.04 9.52 -17.49
#